data_AF-A0A523AMG6-F1
#
_entry.id   AF-A0A523AMG6-F1
#
_cell.length_a   1.000
_cell.length_b   1.000
_cell.length_c   1.000
_cell.angle_alpha   90.00
_cell.angle_beta   90.00
_cell.angle_gamma   90.00
#
_symmetry.space_group_name_H-M   'P 1'
#
loop_
_entity.id
_entity.type
_entity.pdbx_description
1 polymer ?
#
loop_
_entity_poly.entity_id
_entity_poly.type
_entity_poly.pdbx_seq_one_letter_code
_entity_poly.pdbx_strand_id
1 'polypeptide(L)'
;MSGVEEELAREIERWSRKLEEALRGVRPSDERGRRLLENIEAYRKDSHHFRSRSPVKSFECLIWAWALLEMGREFGCLSGP
;
A
#
# COMPACT_ATOMS: atom_id res chain seq x y z
N MET A 1 -12.96 -10.03 -19.20
CA MET A 1 -13.05 -9.55 -17.80
C MET A 1 -14.40 -8.87 -17.65
N SER A 2 -15.03 -8.97 -16.49
CA SER A 2 -16.27 -8.22 -16.24
C SER A 2 -15.96 -6.72 -16.08
N GLY A 3 -16.97 -5.85 -16.25
CA GLY A 3 -16.76 -4.41 -16.06
C GLY A 3 -16.25 -4.04 -14.65
N VAL A 4 -16.64 -4.81 -13.63
CA VAL A 4 -16.18 -4.65 -12.24
C VAL A 4 -14.70 -5.01 -12.09
N GLU A 5 -14.24 -6.08 -12.74
CA GLU A 5 -12.82 -6.47 -12.69
C GLU A 5 -11.90 -5.44 -13.35
N GLU A 6 -12.36 -4.84 -14.45
CA GLU A 6 -11.62 -3.77 -15.14
C GLU A 6 -11.58 -2.48 -14.32
N GLU A 7 -12.68 -2.12 -13.67
CA GLU A 7 -12.72 -0.98 -12.74
C GLU A 7 -11.78 -1.21 -11.55
N LEU A 8 -11.82 -2.41 -10.97
CA LEU A 8 -10.93 -2.77 -9.88
C LEU A 8 -9.46 -2.71 -10.30
N ALA A 9 -9.12 -3.18 -11.51
CA ALA A 9 -7.76 -3.08 -12.04
C ALA A 9 -7.31 -1.62 -12.20
N ARG A 10 -8.18 -0.73 -12.69
CA ARG A 10 -7.90 0.72 -12.80
C ARG A 10 -7.68 1.37 -11.44
N GLU A 11 -8.51 1.03 -10.45
CA GLU A 11 -8.36 1.57 -9.10
C GLU A 11 -7.10 1.04 -8.41
N ILE A 12 -6.78 -0.25 -8.54
CA ILE A 12 -5.51 -0.82 -8.06
C ILE A 12 -4.34 -0.04 -8.65
N GLU A 13 -4.35 0.19 -9.96
CA GLU A 13 -3.29 0.94 -10.63
C GLU A 13 -3.14 2.36 -10.10
N ARG A 14 -4.25 3.10 -10.04
CA ARG A 14 -4.30 4.47 -9.55
C ARG A 14 -3.78 4.59 -8.12
N TRP A 15 -4.26 3.73 -7.22
CA TRP A 15 -3.90 3.77 -5.81
C TRP A 15 -2.52 3.21 -5.51
N SER A 16 -1.98 2.31 -6.35
CA SER A 16 -0.58 1.88 -6.24
C SER A 16 0.38 3.03 -6.53
N ARG A 17 0.11 3.81 -7.60
CA ARG A 17 0.96 4.98 -7.94
C ARG A 17 0.94 6.03 -6.84
N LYS A 18 -0.25 6.33 -6.31
CA LYS A 18 -0.39 7.23 -5.15
C LYS A 18 0.35 6.72 -3.92
N LEU A 19 0.34 5.41 -3.67
CA LEU A 19 1.06 4.83 -2.54
C LEU A 19 2.58 4.98 -2.71
N GLU A 20 3.10 4.75 -3.91
CA GLU A 20 4.52 4.96 -4.21
C GLU A 20 4.96 6.42 -4.01
N GLU A 21 4.11 7.37 -4.40
CA GLU A 21 4.33 8.79 -4.14
C GLU A 21 4.27 9.10 -2.64
N ALA A 22 3.27 8.58 -1.93
CA ALA A 22 3.09 8.79 -0.49
C ALA A 22 4.24 8.19 0.34
N LEU A 23 4.83 7.08 -0.09
CA LEU A 23 5.98 6.46 0.56
C LEU A 23 7.29 7.19 0.30
N ARG A 24 7.35 8.06 -0.72
CA ARG A 24 8.57 8.77 -1.08
C ARG A 24 8.95 9.75 0.03
N GLY A 25 9.97 9.42 0.79
CA GLY A 25 10.44 10.29 1.87
C GLY A 25 9.83 9.96 3.23
N VAL A 26 9.00 8.93 3.33
CA VAL A 26 8.56 8.41 4.64
C VAL A 26 9.78 7.92 5.42
N ARG A 27 9.78 8.22 6.72
CA ARG A 27 10.82 7.89 7.68
C ARG A 27 10.20 7.31 8.94
N PRO A 28 10.75 6.20 9.46
CA PRO A 28 10.32 5.67 10.74
C PRO A 28 10.85 6.54 11.89
N SER A 29 10.03 6.77 12.90
CA SER A 29 10.42 7.50 14.12
C SER A 29 11.17 6.62 15.13
N ASP A 30 10.93 5.31 15.08
CA ASP A 30 11.53 4.32 15.98
C ASP A 30 11.58 2.91 15.32
N GLU A 31 11.98 1.89 16.08
CA GLU A 31 12.03 0.49 15.63
C GLU A 31 10.64 -0.06 15.24
N ARG A 32 9.56 0.41 15.89
CA ARG A 32 8.19 -0.01 15.54
C ARG A 32 7.81 0.57 14.19
N GLY A 33 8.11 1.84 13.95
CA GLY A 33 7.97 2.51 12.67
C GLY A 33 8.78 1.82 11.58
N ARG A 34 10.00 1.34 11.87
CA ARG A 34 10.82 0.61 10.89
C ARG A 34 10.13 -0.68 10.44
N ARG A 35 9.65 -1.49 11.40
CA ARG A 35 8.90 -2.71 11.09
C ARG A 35 7.58 -2.42 10.37
N LEU A 36 6.91 -1.32 10.73
CA LEU A 36 5.69 -0.89 10.06
C LEU A 36 5.97 -0.55 8.59
N LEU A 37 7.04 0.20 8.32
CA LEU A 37 7.47 0.53 6.96
C LEU A 37 7.87 -0.71 6.14
N GLU A 38 8.59 -1.66 6.76
CA GLU A 38 8.90 -2.95 6.15
C GLU A 38 7.62 -3.73 5.76
N ASN A 39 6.60 -3.73 6.62
CA ASN A 39 5.31 -4.37 6.34
C ASN A 39 4.55 -3.65 5.21
N ILE A 40 4.54 -2.31 5.19
CA ILE A 40 3.91 -1.54 4.11
C ILE A 40 4.54 -1.90 2.75
N GLU A 41 5.86 -1.98 2.69
CA GLU A 41 6.58 -2.39 1.47
C GLU A 41 6.30 -3.84 1.08
N ALA A 42 6.15 -4.75 2.06
CA ALA A 42 5.76 -6.13 1.80
C ALA A 42 4.37 -6.22 1.15
N TYR A 43 3.36 -5.56 1.74
CA TYR A 43 2.01 -5.52 1.19
C TYR A 43 1.94 -4.83 -0.18
N ARG A 44 2.73 -3.77 -0.40
CA ARG A 44 2.85 -3.14 -1.73
C ARG A 44 3.39 -4.13 -2.78
N LYS A 45 4.43 -4.90 -2.44
CA LYS A 45 5.00 -5.93 -3.31
C LYS A 45 4.01 -7.06 -3.58
N ASP A 46 3.27 -7.50 -2.56
CA ASP A 46 2.24 -8.52 -2.71
C ASP A 46 1.09 -8.03 -3.60
N SER A 47 0.66 -6.78 -3.43
CA SER A 47 -0.34 -6.17 -4.32
C SER A 47 0.12 -6.21 -5.77
N HIS A 48 1.37 -5.82 -6.05
CA HIS A 48 1.95 -5.91 -7.39
C HIS A 48 2.01 -7.36 -7.89
N HIS A 49 2.41 -8.32 -7.05
CA HIS A 49 2.47 -9.74 -7.39
C HIS A 49 1.10 -10.30 -7.81
N PHE A 50 0.04 -9.93 -7.09
CA PHE A 50 -1.31 -10.42 -7.36
C PHE A 50 -2.02 -9.69 -8.51
N ARG A 51 -1.52 -8.55 -8.98
CA ARG A 51 -2.22 -7.68 -9.95
C ARG A 51 -2.73 -8.43 -11.19
N SER A 52 -1.94 -9.35 -11.75
CA SER A 52 -2.33 -10.14 -12.94
C SER A 52 -2.93 -11.51 -12.62
N ARG A 53 -2.92 -11.93 -11.35
CA ARG A 53 -3.34 -13.28 -10.90
C ARG A 53 -4.68 -13.27 -10.20
N SER A 54 -4.94 -12.23 -9.41
CA SER A 54 -6.14 -12.06 -8.61
C SER A 54 -6.31 -10.59 -8.25
N PRO A 55 -7.14 -9.83 -8.99
CA PRO A 55 -7.42 -8.43 -8.70
C PRO A 55 -7.91 -8.21 -7.27
N VAL A 56 -8.72 -9.13 -6.73
CA VAL A 56 -9.22 -9.05 -5.35
C VAL A 56 -8.07 -9.11 -4.34
N LYS A 57 -7.15 -10.07 -4.46
CA LYS A 57 -5.98 -10.15 -3.56
C LYS A 57 -5.05 -8.96 -3.73
N SER A 58 -4.87 -8.49 -4.98
CA SER A 58 -4.07 -7.30 -5.27
C SER A 58 -4.64 -6.07 -4.57
N PHE A 59 -5.96 -5.89 -4.62
CA PHE A 59 -6.66 -4.81 -3.94
C PHE A 59 -6.56 -4.94 -2.41
N GLU A 60 -6.78 -6.14 -1.86
CA GLU A 60 -6.66 -6.40 -0.42
C GLU A 60 -5.27 -6.02 0.12
N CYS A 61 -4.20 -6.48 -0.52
CA CYS A 61 -2.84 -6.12 -0.15
C CYS A 61 -2.60 -4.60 -0.25
N LEU A 62 -3.15 -3.94 -1.27
CA LEU A 62 -3.02 -2.49 -1.43
C LEU A 62 -3.71 -1.71 -0.29
N ILE A 63 -4.90 -2.15 0.11
CA ILE A 63 -5.63 -1.57 1.24
C ILE A 63 -4.86 -1.75 2.55
N TRP A 64 -4.26 -2.93 2.78
CA TRP A 64 -3.41 -3.13 3.95
C TRP A 64 -2.19 -2.22 3.98
N ALA A 65 -1.52 -2.03 2.83
CA ALA A 65 -0.39 -1.12 2.74
C ALA A 65 -0.79 0.33 3.08
N TRP A 66 -1.93 0.80 2.56
CA TRP A 66 -2.47 2.13 2.88
C TRP A 66 -2.88 2.26 4.35
N ALA A 67 -3.60 1.29 4.89
CA ALA A 67 -4.06 1.33 6.28
C ALA A 67 -2.88 1.44 7.26
N LEU A 68 -1.80 0.67 7.03
CA LEU A 68 -0.61 0.74 7.86
C LEU A 68 0.12 2.09 7.72
N LEU A 69 0.16 2.68 6.52
CA LEU A 69 0.75 4.00 6.31
C LEU A 69 -0.01 5.09 7.06
N GLU A 70 -1.34 5.15 6.90
CA GLU A 70 -2.18 6.18 7.52
C GLU A 70 -2.17 6.05 9.05
N MET A 71 -2.34 4.84 9.59
CA MET A 71 -2.26 4.63 11.04
C MET A 71 -0.86 4.91 11.58
N GLY A 72 0.18 4.59 10.81
CA GLY A 72 1.57 4.90 11.17
C GLY A 72 1.82 6.40 11.30
N ARG A 73 1.23 7.21 10.42
CA ARG A 73 1.27 8.68 10.50
C ARG A 73 0.46 9.19 11.70
N GLU A 74 -0.78 8.71 11.85
CA GLU A 74 -1.68 9.12 12.94
C GLU A 74 -1.05 8.88 14.33
N PHE A 75 -0.37 7.75 14.51
CA PHE A 75 0.27 7.40 15.77
C PHE A 75 1.71 7.92 15.92
N GLY A 76 2.22 8.70 14.96
CA GLY A 76 3.57 9.27 14.99
C GLY A 76 4.70 8.26 14.82
N CYS A 77 4.40 7.02 14.40
CA CYS A 77 5.41 6.00 14.10
C CYS A 77 6.12 6.26 12.76
N LEU A 78 5.44 6.95 11.84
CA LEU A 78 5.94 7.35 10.53
C LEU A 78 5.83 8.86 10.38
N SER A 79 6.83 9.47 9.76
CA SER A 79 6.90 10.89 9.41
C SER A 79 7.37 11.04 7.97
N GLY A 80 7.25 12.24 7.39
CA GLY A 80 7.43 12.45 5.95
C GLY A 80 6.10 12.83 5.30
N PRO A 81 6.03 12.93 3.96
CA PRO A 81 4.80 13.35 3.29
C PRO A 81 3.65 12.38 3.59
#